data_AF-A0A952S4E5-F1
#
_entry.id   AF-A0A952S4E5-F1
#
_cell.length_a   1.000
_cell.length_b   1.000
_cell.length_c   1.000
_cell.angle_alpha   90.00
_cell.angle_beta   90.00
_cell.angle_gamma   90.00
#
_symmetry.space_group_name_H-M   'P 1'
#
loop_
_entity.id
_entity.type
_entity.pdbx_description
1 polymer ?
#
loop_
_entity_poly.entity_id
_entity_poly.type
_entity_poly.pdbx_seq_one_letter_code
_entity_poly.pdbx_strand_id
1 'polypeptide(L)'
;MALSRNKKIIIGASVALLLAAVIIISIFATRTDTPEVAVSTVRTRPELRSTVVSSGEIRPIQFMNLTSEVQGRIEEIYVIEGQMVNKGDPLVRLDPNQLESTTDAQVAALQSAQTQITSAQNQLSQAQQGLNVAQVAIDNARQGVVTAQTEVDRAQVEVNAANRELRRAEQLLESGVIARQEYDSARDRVENAEVSLATAKARLESQRISVKDATARLKQQEVSVTDARNAIDRANRQVDQQSAVLRGQRSQLGKTLQIAPINGVIAEIPSKVGTFAVAGLSTTPLLTIADMSTINVEVKVDETEIDRVAVGQKAKVKVDAFGETEIDGEVLQKTPLAVGKSQTSGGLSTNINVQEAKEFRVVIKLVNLTEDLQNSLRPGMSATATITTETAQNVITVPLQAVVEKRPEASASPGSEGNSGEQPQGGPAAANNGGEGRRGRPQAVKGVYVLDGNKAKFVPVETGITGDSDIQITSGLSEGQEVITGPSRILNTLKEGDVVKKQERGTGGANSGGQ
;
A
#
# COMPACT_ATOMS: atom_id res chain seq x y z
N MET A 1 -23.44 -58.06 92.16
CA MET A 1 -24.45 -59.06 91.72
C MET A 1 -24.16 -59.47 90.28
N ALA A 2 -23.71 -60.70 90.06
CA ALA A 2 -23.48 -61.24 88.72
C ALA A 2 -24.84 -61.61 88.09
N LEU A 3 -25.30 -60.87 87.08
CA LEU A 3 -26.51 -61.22 86.33
C LEU A 3 -26.28 -62.47 85.47
N SER A 4 -27.21 -63.42 85.56
CA SER A 4 -27.19 -64.71 84.85
C SER A 4 -27.17 -64.56 83.32
N ARG A 5 -26.48 -65.49 82.64
CA ARG A 5 -26.20 -65.49 81.19
C ARG A 5 -27.42 -65.24 80.30
N ASN A 6 -28.63 -65.63 80.74
CA ASN A 6 -29.84 -65.53 79.93
C ASN A 6 -30.37 -64.08 79.82
N LYS A 7 -30.11 -63.21 80.81
CA LYS A 7 -30.50 -61.79 80.72
C LYS A 7 -29.60 -60.97 79.79
N LYS A 8 -28.34 -61.38 79.58
CA LYS A 8 -27.40 -60.69 78.68
C LYS A 8 -27.76 -60.88 77.20
N ILE A 9 -28.29 -62.05 76.84
CA ILE A 9 -28.69 -62.36 75.45
C ILE A 9 -29.96 -61.59 75.06
N ILE A 10 -30.93 -61.48 75.97
CA ILE A 10 -32.18 -60.73 75.73
C ILE A 10 -31.89 -59.23 75.58
N ILE A 11 -31.01 -58.67 76.42
CA ILE A 11 -30.61 -57.26 76.32
C ILE A 11 -29.83 -57.02 75.01
N GLY A 12 -28.91 -57.92 74.64
CA GLY A 12 -28.19 -57.82 73.35
C GLY A 12 -29.10 -57.87 72.13
N ALA A 13 -30.09 -58.77 72.12
CA ALA A 13 -31.06 -58.87 71.03
C ALA A 13 -31.97 -57.63 70.93
N SER A 14 -32.41 -57.07 72.07
CA SER A 14 -33.24 -55.86 72.08
C SER A 14 -32.51 -54.62 71.56
N VAL A 15 -31.21 -54.49 71.88
CA VAL A 15 -30.38 -53.38 71.40
C VAL A 15 -30.09 -53.50 69.90
N ALA A 16 -29.85 -54.72 69.41
CA ALA A 16 -29.65 -54.96 67.97
C ALA A 16 -30.91 -54.66 67.15
N LEU A 17 -32.10 -55.00 67.68
CA LEU A 17 -33.37 -54.77 67.00
C LEU A 17 -33.76 -53.28 67.00
N LEU A 18 -33.45 -52.56 68.08
CA LEU A 18 -33.58 -51.10 68.14
C LEU A 18 -32.62 -50.40 67.17
N LEU A 19 -31.36 -50.84 67.08
CA LEU A 19 -30.41 -50.30 66.11
C LEU A 19 -30.85 -50.58 64.66
N ALA A 20 -31.35 -51.78 64.36
CA ALA A 20 -31.87 -52.09 63.05
C ALA A 20 -33.10 -51.23 62.69
N ALA A 21 -34.01 -50.99 63.64
CA ALA A 21 -35.16 -50.12 63.44
C ALA A 21 -34.74 -48.65 63.21
N VAL A 22 -33.77 -48.14 63.98
CA VAL A 22 -33.23 -46.77 63.79
C VAL A 22 -32.54 -46.63 62.43
N ILE A 23 -31.81 -47.67 61.98
CA ILE A 23 -31.17 -47.67 60.66
C ILE A 23 -32.22 -47.73 59.55
N ILE A 24 -33.26 -48.55 59.67
CA ILE A 24 -34.34 -48.64 58.67
C ILE A 24 -35.14 -47.33 58.60
N ILE A 25 -35.45 -46.72 59.74
CA ILE A 25 -36.15 -45.42 59.80
C ILE A 25 -35.26 -44.30 59.25
N SER A 26 -33.95 -44.33 59.53
CA SER A 26 -32.98 -43.36 58.99
C SER A 26 -32.82 -43.49 57.46
N ILE A 27 -32.86 -44.72 56.93
CA ILE A 27 -32.83 -44.99 55.48
C ILE A 27 -34.15 -44.58 54.79
N PHE A 28 -35.29 -44.69 55.47
CA PHE A 28 -36.58 -44.28 54.90
C PHE A 28 -36.86 -42.77 55.02
N ALA A 29 -36.34 -42.09 56.04
CA ALA A 29 -36.55 -40.66 56.27
C ALA A 29 -35.69 -39.74 55.37
N THR A 30 -34.69 -40.28 54.67
CA THR A 30 -33.75 -39.49 53.84
C THR A 30 -34.13 -39.43 52.35
N ARG A 31 -35.37 -39.76 51.97
CA ARG A 31 -35.81 -39.86 50.55
C ARG A 31 -36.85 -38.85 50.08
N THR A 32 -36.93 -37.66 50.67
CA THR A 32 -37.83 -36.58 50.20
C THR A 32 -37.14 -35.22 50.17
N ASP A 33 -36.07 -35.09 49.40
CA ASP A 33 -35.64 -33.78 48.88
C ASP A 33 -36.25 -33.61 47.49
N THR A 34 -37.48 -33.08 47.41
CA THR A 34 -38.07 -32.69 46.12
C THR A 34 -37.32 -31.47 45.59
N PRO A 35 -36.68 -31.53 44.42
CA PRO A 35 -35.93 -30.41 43.88
C PRO A 35 -36.88 -29.23 43.58
N GLU A 36 -36.53 -28.05 44.12
CA GLU A 36 -37.21 -26.80 43.83
C GLU A 36 -36.63 -26.21 42.54
N VAL A 37 -37.51 -25.86 41.59
CA VAL A 37 -37.12 -25.44 40.25
C VAL A 37 -37.82 -24.15 39.85
N ALA A 38 -37.10 -23.26 39.17
CA ALA A 38 -37.68 -22.07 38.58
C ALA A 38 -38.37 -22.43 37.27
N VAL A 39 -39.42 -21.69 36.89
CA VAL A 39 -40.17 -21.96 35.66
C VAL A 39 -40.22 -20.69 34.83
N SER A 40 -39.97 -20.83 33.53
CA SER A 40 -40.12 -19.76 32.55
C SER A 40 -41.14 -20.16 31.50
N THR A 41 -42.02 -19.24 31.11
CA THR A 41 -42.94 -19.48 29.99
C THR A 41 -42.19 -19.34 28.67
N VAL A 42 -42.44 -20.25 27.75
CA VAL A 42 -41.96 -20.18 26.36
C VAL A 42 -42.62 -18.99 25.67
N ARG A 43 -41.81 -18.06 25.14
CA ARG A 43 -42.29 -16.82 24.50
C ARG A 43 -41.80 -16.74 23.06
N THR A 44 -42.67 -16.25 22.18
CA THR A 44 -42.28 -15.85 20.83
C THR A 44 -41.65 -14.47 20.89
N ARG A 45 -40.42 -14.33 20.37
CA ARG A 45 -39.76 -13.05 20.21
C ARG A 45 -39.85 -12.60 18.76
N PRO A 46 -40.10 -11.30 18.51
CA PRO A 46 -40.15 -10.77 17.14
C PRO A 46 -38.80 -10.92 16.44
N GLU A 47 -37.69 -10.84 17.19
CA GLU A 47 -36.35 -11.00 16.66
C GLU A 47 -35.42 -11.60 17.74
N LEU A 48 -34.56 -12.53 17.32
CA LEU A 48 -33.43 -13.04 18.10
C LEU A 48 -32.17 -12.87 17.25
N ARG A 49 -31.12 -12.34 17.84
CA ARG A 49 -29.84 -12.08 17.20
C ARG A 49 -28.75 -12.90 17.89
N SER A 50 -27.89 -13.53 17.11
CA SER A 50 -26.64 -14.11 17.60
C SER A 50 -25.55 -13.06 17.41
N THR A 51 -24.81 -12.76 18.48
CA THR A 51 -23.81 -11.69 18.49
C THR A 51 -22.46 -12.21 18.95
N VAL A 52 -21.40 -11.71 18.31
CA VAL A 52 -20.01 -11.93 18.72
C VAL A 52 -19.47 -10.60 19.21
N VAL A 53 -19.10 -10.54 20.49
CA VAL A 53 -18.49 -9.35 21.09
C VAL A 53 -16.99 -9.55 21.14
N SER A 54 -16.25 -8.55 20.65
CA SER A 54 -14.80 -8.61 20.62
C SER A 54 -14.20 -7.22 20.72
N SER A 55 -13.03 -7.13 21.36
CA SER A 55 -12.27 -5.89 21.45
C SER A 55 -11.38 -5.68 20.21
N GLY A 56 -11.11 -4.42 19.93
CA GLY A 56 -10.34 -3.97 18.78
C GLY A 56 -9.82 -2.55 18.96
N GLU A 57 -9.24 -2.03 17.90
CA GLU A 57 -8.70 -0.67 17.85
C GLU A 57 -9.09 0.04 16.55
N ILE A 58 -9.25 1.35 16.63
CA ILE A 58 -9.50 2.19 15.45
C ILE A 58 -8.24 2.24 14.61
N ARG A 59 -8.36 1.87 13.33
CA ARG A 59 -7.30 1.98 12.33
C ARG A 59 -7.74 2.81 11.12
N PRO A 60 -6.83 3.67 10.60
CA PRO A 60 -7.04 4.32 9.31
C PRO A 60 -7.01 3.27 8.20
N ILE A 61 -7.40 3.68 6.99
CA ILE A 61 -7.23 2.83 5.79
C ILE A 61 -5.74 2.48 5.62
N GLN A 62 -4.88 3.47 5.82
CA GLN A 62 -3.46 3.37 5.60
C GLN A 62 -2.69 4.36 6.47
N PHE A 63 -1.49 3.95 6.87
CA PHE A 63 -0.47 4.85 7.40
C PHE A 63 0.54 5.12 6.31
N MET A 64 0.92 6.38 6.14
CA MET A 64 1.96 6.79 5.23
C MET A 64 3.10 7.41 6.01
N ASN A 65 4.25 6.74 5.95
CA ASN A 65 5.48 7.21 6.57
C ASN A 65 6.14 8.20 5.62
N LEU A 66 6.20 9.48 6.00
CA LEU A 66 6.87 10.50 5.22
C LEU A 66 8.37 10.47 5.55
N THR A 67 9.17 9.92 4.64
CA THR A 67 10.64 9.93 4.74
C THR A 67 11.23 11.12 3.99
N SER A 68 12.38 11.60 4.43
CA SER A 68 13.07 12.67 3.70
C SER A 68 13.59 12.16 2.35
N GLU A 69 13.37 12.93 1.28
CA GLU A 69 13.95 12.67 -0.03
C GLU A 69 15.34 13.29 -0.19
N VAL A 70 15.68 14.26 0.65
CA VAL A 70 16.95 14.97 0.64
C VAL A 70 17.60 14.92 2.01
N GLN A 71 18.92 14.90 2.05
CA GLN A 71 19.65 14.97 3.31
C GLN A 71 19.74 16.42 3.80
N GLY A 72 19.55 16.64 5.09
CA GLY A 72 19.59 17.98 5.66
C GLY A 72 19.22 17.99 7.15
N ARG A 73 19.56 19.08 7.83
CA ARG A 73 19.12 19.29 9.21
C ARG A 73 17.67 19.77 9.21
N ILE A 74 16.84 19.23 10.09
CA ILE A 74 15.48 19.71 10.29
C ILE A 74 15.55 21.09 10.95
N GLU A 75 15.10 22.12 10.25
CA GLU A 75 15.07 23.50 10.73
C GLU A 75 13.77 23.77 11.49
N GLU A 76 12.64 23.37 10.91
CA GLU A 76 11.31 23.62 11.45
C GLU A 76 10.35 22.46 11.19
N ILE A 77 9.44 22.22 12.13
CA ILE A 77 8.29 21.33 12.00
C ILE A 77 7.05 22.20 12.19
N TYR A 78 6.18 22.28 11.18
CA TYR A 78 5.00 23.17 11.15
C TYR A 78 3.75 22.58 11.79
N VAL A 79 3.78 21.28 12.09
CA VAL A 79 2.62 20.52 12.54
C VAL A 79 2.87 19.85 13.88
N ILE A 80 1.77 19.56 14.58
CA ILE A 80 1.77 18.80 15.84
C ILE A 80 1.02 17.48 15.68
N GLU A 81 1.32 16.52 16.56
CA GLU A 81 0.60 15.25 16.60
C GLU A 81 -0.89 15.46 16.85
N GLY A 82 -1.73 14.71 16.12
CA GLY A 82 -3.19 14.83 16.18
C GLY A 82 -3.79 15.98 15.37
N GLN A 83 -2.97 16.82 14.73
CA GLN A 83 -3.45 17.87 13.82
C GLN A 83 -3.93 17.28 12.49
N MET A 84 -5.05 17.79 11.97
CA MET A 84 -5.52 17.47 10.63
C MET A 84 -4.79 18.33 9.60
N VAL A 85 -4.33 17.70 8.53
CA VAL A 85 -3.60 18.33 7.42
C VAL A 85 -4.25 17.97 6.09
N ASN A 86 -4.24 18.93 5.18
CA ASN A 86 -4.67 18.73 3.80
C ASN A 86 -3.47 18.51 2.90
N LYS A 87 -3.70 17.85 1.77
CA LYS A 87 -2.71 17.64 0.73
C LYS A 87 -2.14 18.98 0.26
N GLY A 88 -0.83 19.11 0.33
CA GLY A 88 -0.08 20.32 -0.02
C GLY A 88 0.32 21.18 1.17
N ASP A 89 -0.21 20.92 2.37
CA ASP A 89 0.18 21.68 3.56
C ASP A 89 1.66 21.45 3.90
N PRO A 90 2.42 22.50 4.28
CA PRO A 90 3.82 22.37 4.68
C PRO A 90 3.91 21.65 6.02
N LEU A 91 4.79 20.66 6.12
CA LEU A 91 4.92 19.83 7.32
C LEU A 91 6.28 20.02 7.99
N VAL A 92 7.37 19.89 7.23
CA VAL A 92 8.75 19.97 7.74
C VAL A 92 9.61 20.74 6.77
N ARG A 93 10.46 21.64 7.28
CA ARG A 93 11.48 22.35 6.50
C ARG A 93 12.86 21.86 6.90
N LEU A 94 13.62 21.40 5.92
CA LEU A 94 15.04 21.08 6.04
C LEU A 94 15.87 22.30 5.65
N ASP A 95 17.04 22.44 6.28
CA ASP A 95 18.01 23.50 6.00
C ASP A 95 18.36 23.55 4.49
N PRO A 96 17.94 24.61 3.77
CA PRO A 96 18.12 24.69 2.33
C PRO A 96 19.48 25.27 1.94
N ASN A 97 20.27 25.83 2.87
CA ASN A 97 21.42 26.69 2.57
C ASN A 97 22.43 26.05 1.61
N GLN A 98 22.72 24.76 1.80
CA GLN A 98 23.66 24.05 0.93
C GLN A 98 23.09 23.84 -0.49
N LEU A 99 21.80 23.52 -0.60
CA LEU A 99 21.13 23.30 -1.88
C LEU A 99 20.81 24.62 -2.61
N GLU A 100 20.55 25.69 -1.88
CA GLU A 100 20.46 27.04 -2.43
C GLU A 100 21.80 27.47 -3.01
N SER A 101 22.89 27.32 -2.24
CA SER A 101 24.23 27.65 -2.71
C SER A 101 24.63 26.87 -3.97
N THR A 102 24.30 25.58 -4.05
CA THR A 102 24.55 24.80 -5.28
C THR A 102 23.63 25.22 -6.43
N THR A 103 22.37 25.58 -6.15
CA THR A 103 21.43 26.10 -7.16
C THR A 103 21.92 27.42 -7.74
N ASP A 104 22.39 28.35 -6.89
CA ASP A 104 22.94 29.64 -7.30
C ASP A 104 24.19 29.48 -8.16
N ALA A 105 25.09 28.56 -7.78
CA ALA A 105 26.25 28.21 -8.60
C ALA A 105 25.83 27.70 -9.99
N GLN A 106 24.75 26.91 -10.09
CA GLN A 106 24.23 26.43 -11.38
C GLN A 106 23.51 27.52 -12.19
N VAL A 107 22.85 28.48 -11.53
CA VAL A 107 22.29 29.66 -12.22
C VAL A 107 23.42 30.47 -12.86
N ALA A 108 24.52 30.69 -12.14
CA ALA A 108 25.70 31.36 -12.68
C ALA A 108 26.34 30.57 -13.84
N ALA A 109 26.39 29.23 -13.74
CA ALA A 109 26.88 28.38 -14.82
C ALA A 109 26.00 28.48 -16.09
N LEU A 110 24.67 28.50 -15.93
CA LEU A 110 23.73 28.72 -17.04
C LEU A 110 23.93 30.10 -17.69
N GLN A 111 24.10 31.15 -16.89
CA GLN A 111 24.37 32.50 -17.40
C GLN A 111 25.70 32.57 -18.17
N SER A 112 26.74 31.86 -17.70
CA SER A 112 28.00 31.73 -18.43
C SER A 112 27.81 31.02 -19.77
N ALA A 113 27.03 29.94 -19.80
CA ALA A 113 26.70 29.22 -21.04
C ALA A 113 25.88 30.11 -22.02
N GLN A 114 24.95 30.93 -21.53
CA GLN A 114 24.24 31.91 -22.35
C GLN A 114 25.19 32.96 -22.94
N THR A 115 26.18 33.41 -22.17
CA THR A 115 27.20 34.34 -22.65
C THR A 115 28.06 33.72 -23.77
N GLN A 116 28.27 32.39 -23.75
CA GLN A 116 28.95 31.67 -24.83
C GLN A 116 28.14 31.65 -26.13
N ILE A 117 26.81 31.68 -26.07
CA ILE A 117 25.98 31.86 -27.28
C ILE A 117 26.26 33.23 -27.89
N THR A 118 26.28 34.29 -27.08
CA THR A 118 26.57 35.65 -27.55
C THR A 118 27.96 35.74 -28.18
N SER A 119 28.98 35.10 -27.59
CA SER A 119 30.32 35.08 -28.19
C SER A 119 30.36 34.29 -29.51
N ALA A 120 29.65 33.16 -29.59
CA ALA A 120 29.52 32.39 -30.83
C ALA A 120 28.75 33.15 -31.92
N GLN A 121 27.72 33.91 -31.56
CA GLN A 121 26.99 34.81 -32.46
C GLN A 121 27.90 35.91 -33.01
N ASN A 122 28.73 36.51 -32.16
CA ASN A 122 29.71 37.51 -32.58
C ASN A 122 30.74 36.91 -33.56
N GLN A 123 31.19 35.68 -33.32
CA GLN A 123 32.06 34.96 -34.26
C GLN A 123 31.37 34.69 -35.61
N LEU A 124 30.09 34.32 -35.61
CA LEU A 124 29.34 34.15 -36.86
C LEU A 124 29.23 35.47 -37.63
N SER A 125 28.94 36.57 -36.94
CA SER A 125 28.89 37.90 -37.57
C SER A 125 30.24 38.27 -38.20
N GLN A 126 31.36 38.01 -37.52
CA GLN A 126 32.70 38.24 -38.06
C GLN A 126 33.00 37.35 -39.28
N ALA A 127 32.63 36.06 -39.23
CA ALA A 127 32.80 35.14 -40.36
C ALA A 127 31.96 35.56 -41.58
N GLN A 128 30.73 36.06 -41.35
CA GLN A 128 29.88 36.59 -42.42
C GLN A 128 30.48 37.84 -43.07
N GLN A 129 31.07 38.74 -42.28
CA GLN A 129 31.79 39.90 -42.82
C GLN A 129 33.00 39.45 -43.68
N GLY A 130 33.76 38.46 -43.22
CA GLY A 130 34.85 37.86 -43.99
C GLY A 130 34.40 37.25 -45.32
N LEU A 131 33.26 36.56 -45.32
CA LEU A 131 32.64 36.01 -46.54
C LEU A 131 32.26 37.12 -47.52
N ASN A 132 31.65 38.20 -47.05
CA ASN A 132 31.29 39.34 -47.90
C ASN A 132 32.52 39.99 -48.55
N VAL A 133 33.61 40.16 -47.79
CA VAL A 133 34.87 40.70 -48.33
C VAL A 133 35.47 39.76 -49.40
N ALA A 134 35.44 38.45 -49.16
CA ALA A 134 35.91 37.46 -50.13
C ALA A 134 35.06 37.43 -51.41
N GLN A 135 33.74 37.64 -51.30
CA GLN A 135 32.84 37.75 -52.44
C GLN A 135 33.19 38.95 -53.33
N VAL A 136 33.38 40.13 -52.71
CA VAL A 136 33.81 41.35 -53.43
C VAL A 136 35.17 41.14 -54.11
N ALA A 137 36.09 40.42 -53.48
CA ALA A 137 37.40 40.11 -54.07
C ALA A 137 37.30 39.25 -55.34
N ILE A 138 36.37 38.27 -55.39
CA ILE A 138 36.11 37.49 -56.61
C ILE A 138 35.55 38.37 -57.71
N ASP A 139 34.61 39.26 -57.38
CA ASP A 139 34.00 40.13 -58.39
C ASP A 139 35.05 41.07 -59.01
N ASN A 140 35.96 41.62 -58.20
CA ASN A 140 37.10 42.39 -58.69
C ASN A 140 38.05 41.55 -59.57
N ALA A 141 38.37 40.31 -59.17
CA ALA A 141 39.23 39.43 -59.97
C ALA A 141 38.57 39.05 -61.31
N ARG A 142 37.25 38.82 -61.32
CA ARG A 142 36.47 38.56 -62.55
C ARG A 142 36.49 39.75 -63.49
N GLN A 143 36.36 40.97 -62.96
CA GLN A 143 36.51 42.19 -63.77
C GLN A 143 37.91 42.26 -64.42
N GLY A 144 38.96 41.87 -63.70
CA GLY A 144 40.33 41.76 -64.25
C GLY A 144 40.47 40.76 -65.41
N VAL A 145 39.73 39.65 -65.39
CA VAL A 145 39.68 38.70 -66.51
C VAL A 145 38.99 39.32 -67.73
N VAL A 146 37.89 40.05 -67.53
CA VAL A 146 37.17 40.72 -68.63
C VAL A 146 38.06 41.77 -69.33
N THR A 147 38.82 42.55 -68.57
CA THR A 147 39.75 43.54 -69.14
C THR A 147 40.90 42.87 -69.89
N ALA A 148 41.50 41.81 -69.32
CA ALA A 148 42.56 41.06 -69.99
C ALA A 148 42.06 40.32 -71.25
N GLN A 149 40.82 39.81 -71.25
CA GLN A 149 40.22 39.21 -72.44
C GLN A 149 40.06 40.25 -73.55
N THR A 150 39.61 41.45 -73.19
CA THR A 150 39.49 42.56 -74.15
C THR A 150 40.86 42.94 -74.77
N GLU A 151 41.94 42.84 -74.01
CA GLU A 151 43.30 43.05 -74.53
C GLU A 151 43.74 41.95 -75.49
N VAL A 152 43.45 40.68 -75.18
CA VAL A 152 43.69 39.55 -76.10
C VAL A 152 42.91 39.74 -77.41
N ASP A 153 41.64 40.12 -77.32
CA ASP A 153 40.79 40.35 -78.49
C ASP A 153 41.35 41.48 -79.38
N ARG A 154 41.86 42.57 -78.77
CA ARG A 154 42.54 43.66 -79.49
C ARG A 154 43.82 43.18 -80.18
N ALA A 155 44.69 42.47 -79.45
CA ALA A 155 45.94 41.95 -80.02
C ALA A 155 45.67 40.93 -81.14
N GLN A 156 44.60 40.14 -81.04
CA GLN A 156 44.18 39.21 -82.08
C GLN A 156 43.72 39.94 -83.35
N VAL A 157 42.98 41.05 -83.21
CA VAL A 157 42.59 41.90 -84.34
C VAL A 157 43.83 42.49 -85.03
N GLU A 158 44.85 42.87 -84.27
CA GLU A 158 46.12 43.39 -84.80
C GLU A 158 46.91 42.32 -85.57
N VAL A 159 47.07 41.12 -85.02
CA VAL A 159 47.67 39.96 -85.73
C VAL A 159 46.91 39.66 -87.02
N ASN A 160 45.57 39.69 -86.98
CA ASN A 160 44.76 39.46 -88.18
C ASN A 160 44.97 40.55 -89.24
N ALA A 161 45.17 41.80 -88.83
CA ALA A 161 45.48 42.91 -89.73
C ALA A 161 46.89 42.76 -90.34
N ALA A 162 47.90 42.46 -89.52
CA ALA A 162 49.28 42.22 -89.97
C ALA A 162 49.37 41.04 -90.94
N ASN A 163 48.66 39.95 -90.68
CA ASN A 163 48.59 38.78 -91.58
C ASN A 163 47.88 39.06 -92.91
N ARG A 164 46.94 40.01 -92.96
CA ARG A 164 46.36 40.46 -94.23
C ARG A 164 47.36 41.29 -95.03
N GLU A 165 48.17 42.10 -94.36
CA GLU A 165 49.21 42.91 -94.99
C GLU A 165 50.35 42.04 -95.53
N LEU A 166 50.82 41.07 -94.73
CA LEU A 166 51.84 40.11 -95.16
C LEU A 166 51.38 39.35 -96.42
N ARG A 167 50.15 38.82 -96.42
CA ARG A 167 49.58 38.15 -97.60
C ARG A 167 49.50 39.04 -98.84
N ARG A 168 49.18 40.33 -98.67
CA ARG A 168 49.23 41.29 -99.79
C ARG A 168 50.66 41.50 -100.28
N ALA A 169 51.62 41.66 -99.37
CA ALA A 169 53.03 41.82 -99.71
C ALA A 169 53.62 40.58 -100.39
N GLU A 170 53.25 39.37 -99.97
CA GLU A 170 53.62 38.11 -100.63
C GLU A 170 53.18 38.09 -102.11
N GLN A 171 51.91 38.40 -102.38
CA GLN A 171 51.36 38.46 -103.74
C GLN A 171 52.05 39.53 -104.61
N LEU A 172 52.37 40.68 -104.02
CA LEU A 172 53.06 41.77 -104.72
C LEU A 172 54.54 41.47 -104.98
N LEU A 173 55.21 40.73 -104.08
CA LEU A 173 56.59 40.30 -104.26
C LEU A 173 56.69 39.25 -105.37
N GLU A 174 55.75 38.28 -105.40
CA GLU A 174 55.68 37.24 -106.43
C GLU A 174 55.41 37.83 -107.82
N SER A 175 54.64 38.92 -107.89
CA SER A 175 54.42 39.68 -109.13
C SER A 175 55.54 40.69 -109.46
N GLY A 176 56.59 40.80 -108.64
CA GLY A 176 57.76 41.64 -108.87
C GLY A 176 57.55 43.14 -108.65
N VAL A 177 56.47 43.53 -107.96
CA VAL A 177 56.04 44.93 -107.81
C VAL A 177 56.71 45.62 -106.61
N ILE A 178 57.13 44.88 -105.58
CA ILE A 178 57.75 45.41 -104.36
C ILE A 178 59.15 44.85 -104.12
N ALA A 179 59.96 45.57 -103.31
CA ALA A 179 61.29 45.13 -102.90
C ALA A 179 61.24 44.12 -101.73
N ARG A 180 62.23 43.22 -101.64
CA ARG A 180 62.32 42.22 -100.55
C ARG A 180 62.31 42.82 -99.15
N GLN A 181 62.88 44.02 -98.99
CA GLN A 181 62.86 44.78 -97.73
C GLN A 181 61.43 45.09 -97.25
N GLU A 182 60.48 45.35 -98.16
CA GLU A 182 59.09 45.65 -97.80
C GLU A 182 58.37 44.39 -97.29
N TYR A 183 58.63 43.23 -97.92
CA TYR A 183 58.15 41.93 -97.44
C TYR A 183 58.71 41.59 -96.06
N ASP A 184 60.02 41.74 -95.85
CA ASP A 184 60.66 41.47 -94.55
C ASP A 184 60.05 42.39 -93.47
N SER A 185 59.76 43.65 -93.79
CA SER A 185 59.07 44.57 -92.86
C SER A 185 57.63 44.16 -92.51
N ALA A 186 56.92 43.49 -93.43
CA ALA A 186 55.58 42.98 -93.19
C ALA A 186 55.64 41.71 -92.32
N ARG A 187 56.66 40.87 -92.53
CA ARG A 187 56.93 39.68 -91.72
C ARG A 187 57.28 40.06 -90.28
N ASP A 188 58.20 41.01 -90.08
CA ASP A 188 58.57 41.50 -88.75
C ASP A 188 57.36 42.11 -88.01
N ARG A 189 56.42 42.72 -88.75
CA ARG A 189 55.17 43.23 -88.17
C ARG A 189 54.27 42.11 -87.66
N VAL A 190 54.17 40.99 -88.37
CA VAL A 190 53.42 39.82 -87.89
C VAL A 190 54.11 39.25 -86.64
N GLU A 191 55.42 39.07 -86.66
CA GLU A 191 56.17 38.54 -85.52
C GLU A 191 55.98 39.41 -84.26
N ASN A 192 56.08 40.74 -84.38
CA ASN A 192 55.82 41.66 -83.28
C ASN A 192 54.36 41.59 -82.78
N ALA A 193 53.38 41.46 -83.68
CA ALA A 193 51.98 41.31 -83.31
C ALA A 193 51.71 39.97 -82.61
N GLU A 194 52.37 38.88 -83.02
CA GLU A 194 52.26 37.56 -82.38
C GLU A 194 52.86 37.56 -80.97
N VAL A 195 54.00 38.22 -80.77
CA VAL A 195 54.58 38.44 -79.44
C VAL A 195 53.61 39.25 -78.57
N SER A 196 53.02 40.33 -79.10
CA SER A 196 51.99 41.11 -78.40
C SER A 196 50.80 40.25 -77.97
N LEU A 197 50.27 39.41 -78.87
CA LEU A 197 49.20 38.46 -78.55
C LEU A 197 49.61 37.43 -77.49
N ALA A 198 50.84 36.91 -77.55
CA ALA A 198 51.35 35.97 -76.56
C ALA A 198 51.43 36.61 -75.16
N THR A 199 51.89 37.86 -75.07
CA THR A 199 51.93 38.59 -73.79
C THR A 199 50.52 38.86 -73.24
N ALA A 200 49.57 39.24 -74.10
CA ALA A 200 48.17 39.43 -73.71
C ALA A 200 47.54 38.12 -73.20
N LYS A 201 47.81 36.99 -73.87
CA LYS A 201 47.35 35.66 -73.43
C LYS A 201 47.95 35.25 -72.09
N ALA A 202 49.24 35.49 -71.87
CA ALA A 202 49.89 35.24 -70.59
C ALA A 202 49.28 36.08 -69.46
N ARG A 203 48.92 37.34 -69.74
CA ARG A 203 48.24 38.23 -68.79
C ARG A 203 46.82 37.74 -68.46
N LEU A 204 46.07 37.28 -69.46
CA LEU A 204 44.75 36.67 -69.25
C LEU A 204 44.84 35.44 -68.33
N GLU A 205 45.82 34.57 -68.56
CA GLU A 205 46.01 33.38 -67.73
C GLU A 205 46.39 33.74 -66.28
N SER A 206 47.24 34.76 -66.09
CA SER A 206 47.53 35.30 -64.76
C SER A 206 46.27 35.79 -64.03
N GLN A 207 45.35 36.47 -64.73
CA GLN A 207 44.08 36.92 -64.14
C GLN A 207 43.14 35.74 -63.82
N ARG A 208 43.12 34.69 -64.66
CA ARG A 208 42.36 33.47 -64.38
C ARG A 208 42.85 32.75 -63.13
N ILE A 209 44.17 32.68 -62.93
CA ILE A 209 44.77 32.14 -61.70
C ILE A 209 44.33 32.98 -60.49
N SER A 210 44.32 34.31 -60.62
CA SER A 210 43.83 35.20 -59.56
C SER A 210 42.38 34.93 -59.17
N VAL A 211 41.48 34.67 -60.13
CA VAL A 211 40.10 34.26 -59.86
C VAL A 211 40.04 32.92 -59.13
N LYS A 212 40.87 31.95 -59.52
CA LYS A 212 40.94 30.64 -58.85
C LYS A 212 41.38 30.78 -57.39
N ASP A 213 42.38 31.61 -57.12
CA ASP A 213 42.84 31.92 -55.76
C ASP A 213 41.76 32.63 -54.93
N ALA A 214 41.07 33.61 -55.51
CA ALA A 214 39.96 34.30 -54.86
C ALA A 214 38.80 33.32 -54.55
N THR A 215 38.51 32.38 -55.45
CA THR A 215 37.50 31.32 -55.25
C THR A 215 37.88 30.37 -54.12
N ALA A 216 39.15 29.99 -54.04
CA ALA A 216 39.65 29.17 -52.93
C ALA A 216 39.50 29.89 -51.58
N ARG A 217 39.78 31.20 -51.53
CA ARG A 217 39.57 32.04 -50.34
C ARG A 217 38.10 32.14 -49.95
N LEU A 218 37.19 32.32 -50.89
CA LEU A 218 35.74 32.33 -50.61
C LEU A 218 35.31 31.00 -49.98
N LYS A 219 35.69 29.87 -50.57
CA LYS A 219 35.36 28.54 -50.03
C LYS A 219 35.90 28.34 -48.61
N GLN A 220 37.08 28.88 -48.31
CA GLN A 220 37.63 28.88 -46.96
C GLN A 220 36.76 29.70 -45.98
N GLN A 221 36.24 30.85 -46.41
CA GLN A 221 35.33 31.67 -45.60
C GLN A 221 33.95 31.00 -45.42
N GLU A 222 33.43 30.29 -46.42
CA GLU A 222 32.20 29.50 -46.29
C GLU A 222 32.31 28.42 -45.21
N VAL A 223 33.47 27.74 -45.15
CA VAL A 223 33.78 26.79 -44.07
C VAL A 223 33.82 27.51 -42.73
N SER A 224 34.47 28.67 -42.63
CA SER A 224 34.50 29.47 -41.40
C SER A 224 33.11 29.87 -40.91
N VAL A 225 32.20 30.27 -41.81
CA VAL A 225 30.79 30.55 -41.46
C VAL A 225 30.08 29.28 -40.97
N THR A 226 30.34 28.14 -41.59
CA THR A 226 29.77 26.84 -41.17
C THR A 226 30.28 26.44 -39.78
N ASP A 227 31.57 26.61 -39.51
CA ASP A 227 32.19 26.35 -38.21
C ASP A 227 31.63 27.26 -37.12
N ALA A 228 31.39 28.53 -37.44
CA ALA A 228 30.77 29.48 -36.52
C ALA A 228 29.29 29.14 -36.25
N ARG A 229 28.53 28.70 -37.26
CA ARG A 229 27.16 28.16 -37.05
C ARG A 229 27.17 26.94 -36.14
N ASN A 230 28.10 26.01 -36.38
CA ASN A 230 28.27 24.84 -35.52
C ASN A 230 28.69 25.24 -34.09
N ALA A 231 29.43 26.33 -33.92
CA ALA A 231 29.77 26.85 -32.60
C ALA A 231 28.53 27.35 -31.83
N ILE A 232 27.59 28.03 -32.50
CA ILE A 232 26.31 28.43 -31.90
C ILE A 232 25.51 27.20 -31.48
N ASP A 233 25.42 26.20 -32.35
CA ASP A 233 24.71 24.95 -32.06
C ASP A 233 25.33 24.20 -30.86
N ARG A 234 26.66 24.14 -30.76
CA ARG A 234 27.35 23.61 -29.56
C ARG A 234 27.04 24.42 -28.30
N ALA A 235 27.02 25.75 -28.39
CA ALA A 235 26.69 26.62 -27.25
C ALA A 235 25.23 26.48 -26.81
N ASN A 236 24.30 26.32 -27.75
CA ASN A 236 22.89 26.03 -27.46
C ASN A 236 22.74 24.69 -26.71
N ARG A 237 23.40 23.62 -27.20
CA ARG A 237 23.39 22.34 -26.49
C ARG A 237 23.98 22.43 -25.08
N GLN A 238 25.01 23.26 -24.90
CA GLN A 238 25.56 23.53 -23.57
C GLN A 238 24.54 24.21 -22.66
N VAL A 239 23.80 25.21 -23.15
CA VAL A 239 22.70 25.85 -22.40
C VAL A 239 21.62 24.84 -22.04
N ASP A 240 21.21 23.98 -22.97
CA ASP A 240 20.22 22.93 -22.69
C ASP A 240 20.70 21.98 -21.59
N GLN A 241 21.97 21.54 -21.65
CA GLN A 241 22.58 20.72 -20.61
C GLN A 241 22.59 21.43 -19.24
N GLN A 242 23.02 22.70 -19.18
CA GLN A 242 23.03 23.45 -17.92
C GLN A 242 21.60 23.68 -17.37
N SER A 243 20.63 23.90 -18.25
CA SER A 243 19.22 24.07 -17.85
C SER A 243 18.64 22.77 -17.28
N ALA A 244 19.03 21.61 -17.81
CA ALA A 244 18.61 20.31 -17.30
C ALA A 244 19.21 20.04 -15.92
N VAL A 245 20.49 20.36 -15.70
CA VAL A 245 21.15 20.27 -14.39
C VAL A 245 20.48 21.22 -13.38
N LEU A 246 20.25 22.48 -13.75
CA LEU A 246 19.56 23.45 -12.89
C LEU A 246 18.15 22.99 -12.51
N ARG A 247 17.41 22.36 -13.43
CA ARG A 247 16.08 21.79 -13.13
C ARG A 247 16.16 20.69 -12.08
N GLY A 248 17.18 19.83 -12.17
CA GLY A 248 17.46 18.81 -11.15
C GLY A 248 17.77 19.42 -9.79
N GLN A 249 18.63 20.43 -9.73
CA GLN A 249 18.98 21.10 -8.48
C GLN A 249 17.79 21.84 -7.87
N ARG A 250 16.98 22.53 -8.68
CA ARG A 250 15.73 23.16 -8.22
C ARG A 250 14.72 22.15 -7.68
N SER A 251 14.62 20.98 -8.28
CA SER A 251 13.79 19.89 -7.76
C SER A 251 14.29 19.41 -6.40
N GLN A 252 15.61 19.21 -6.26
CA GLN A 252 16.22 18.85 -4.99
C GLN A 252 15.97 19.92 -3.92
N LEU A 253 16.10 21.21 -4.28
CA LEU A 253 15.79 22.33 -3.39
C LEU A 253 14.30 22.36 -3.01
N GLY A 254 13.39 22.11 -3.94
CA GLY A 254 11.95 22.04 -3.64
C GLY A 254 11.60 20.93 -2.64
N LYS A 255 12.38 19.84 -2.62
CA LYS A 255 12.23 18.74 -1.67
C LYS A 255 12.78 19.03 -0.27
N THR A 256 13.38 20.20 -0.02
CA THR A 256 13.72 20.61 1.35
C THR A 256 12.46 20.96 2.15
N LEU A 257 11.40 21.39 1.47
CA LEU A 257 10.09 21.59 2.07
C LEU A 257 9.24 20.34 1.86
N GLN A 258 9.04 19.60 2.94
CA GLN A 258 8.22 18.40 2.94
C GLN A 258 6.76 18.79 3.14
N ILE A 259 5.93 18.48 2.13
CA ILE A 259 4.50 18.79 2.10
C ILE A 259 3.67 17.51 2.28
N ALA A 260 2.42 17.66 2.74
CA ALA A 260 1.49 16.55 2.89
C ALA A 260 1.11 15.93 1.52
N PRO A 261 1.36 14.63 1.26
CA PRO A 261 0.98 13.99 0.00
C PRO A 261 -0.52 13.62 -0.07
N ILE A 262 -1.15 13.44 1.10
CA ILE A 262 -2.56 13.06 1.27
C ILE A 262 -3.20 13.92 2.36
N ASN A 263 -4.52 13.99 2.35
CA ASN A 263 -5.28 14.51 3.49
C ASN A 263 -5.24 13.47 4.61
N GLY A 264 -5.08 13.91 5.86
CA GLY A 264 -5.05 12.99 6.98
C GLY A 264 -4.78 13.67 8.31
N VAL A 265 -4.57 12.85 9.33
CA VAL A 265 -4.19 13.30 10.67
C VAL A 265 -2.75 12.87 10.94
N ILE A 266 -1.94 13.76 11.53
CA ILE A 266 -0.58 13.42 11.95
C ILE A 266 -0.64 12.42 13.10
N ALA A 267 -0.19 11.19 12.87
CA ALA A 267 -0.24 10.10 13.84
C ALA A 267 0.94 10.16 14.82
N GLU A 268 2.15 10.38 14.31
CA GLU A 268 3.38 10.42 15.09
C GLU A 268 4.42 11.32 14.41
N ILE A 269 5.19 12.06 15.19
CA ILE A 269 6.35 12.84 14.74
C ILE A 269 7.59 12.34 15.49
N PRO A 270 8.27 11.29 15.01
CA PRO A 270 9.45 10.76 15.68
C PRO A 270 10.69 11.66 15.49
N SER A 271 10.67 12.56 14.50
CA SER A 271 11.76 13.49 14.22
C SER A 271 11.73 14.72 15.14
N LYS A 272 12.90 15.33 15.39
CA LYS A 272 13.03 16.54 16.23
C LYS A 272 13.74 17.65 15.48
N VAL A 273 13.33 18.88 15.74
CA VAL A 273 14.04 20.07 15.25
C VAL A 273 15.52 19.99 15.66
N GLY A 274 16.40 20.29 14.71
CA GLY A 274 17.84 20.20 14.88
C GLY A 274 18.44 18.81 14.61
N THR A 275 17.64 17.74 14.44
CA THR A 275 18.18 16.43 14.03
C THR A 275 18.52 16.40 12.54
N PHE A 276 19.39 15.47 12.14
CA PHE A 276 19.81 15.33 10.75
C PHE A 276 18.98 14.23 10.07
N ALA A 277 18.23 14.61 9.05
CA ALA A 277 17.47 13.70 8.23
C ALA A 277 18.34 13.14 7.09
N VAL A 278 18.23 11.83 6.86
CA VAL A 278 18.93 11.12 5.79
C VAL A 278 17.91 10.59 4.79
N ALA A 279 18.23 10.67 3.51
CA ALA A 279 17.41 10.11 2.44
C ALA A 279 17.66 8.60 2.28
N GLY A 280 16.61 7.78 2.22
CA GLY A 280 16.71 6.34 1.96
C GLY A 280 15.53 5.49 2.46
N LEU A 281 15.48 4.23 2.04
CA LEU A 281 14.40 3.28 2.37
C LEU A 281 14.41 2.76 3.82
N SER A 282 15.52 2.93 4.54
CA SER A 282 15.72 2.42 5.91
C SER A 282 16.01 3.55 6.90
N THR A 283 15.51 4.75 6.62
CA THR A 283 15.70 5.92 7.49
C THR A 283 14.50 6.12 8.41
N THR A 284 14.73 6.79 9.53
CA THR A 284 13.65 7.18 10.43
C THR A 284 12.70 8.10 9.67
N PRO A 285 11.39 7.80 9.63
CA PRO A 285 10.43 8.71 9.02
C PRO A 285 10.48 10.08 9.71
N LEU A 286 10.19 11.14 8.96
CA LEU A 286 10.05 12.48 9.52
C LEU A 286 8.78 12.58 10.36
N LEU A 287 7.69 12.02 9.82
CA LEU A 287 6.37 11.95 10.43
C LEU A 287 5.54 10.85 9.76
N THR A 288 4.44 10.47 10.41
CA THR A 288 3.48 9.49 9.90
C THR A 288 2.11 10.14 9.75
N ILE A 289 1.51 10.03 8.56
CA ILE A 289 0.17 10.54 8.26
C ILE A 289 -0.81 9.36 8.19
N ALA A 290 -1.92 9.48 8.91
CA ALA A 290 -3.01 8.51 8.88
C ALA A 290 -4.16 9.01 8.00
N ASP A 291 -4.55 8.19 7.01
CA ASP A 291 -5.70 8.48 6.14
C ASP A 291 -7.01 8.10 6.84
N MET A 292 -7.74 9.13 7.31
CA MET A 292 -9.00 9.00 8.04
C MET A 292 -10.25 9.19 7.16
N SER A 293 -10.11 9.13 5.84
CA SER A 293 -11.25 9.23 4.91
C SER A 293 -12.28 8.11 5.12
N THR A 294 -11.82 6.90 5.47
CA THR A 294 -12.67 5.82 5.98
C THR A 294 -12.05 5.29 7.26
N ILE A 295 -12.85 5.24 8.31
CA ILE A 295 -12.41 4.76 9.61
C ILE A 295 -12.78 3.29 9.73
N ASN A 296 -11.78 2.46 9.93
CA ASN A 296 -11.95 1.04 10.16
C ASN A 296 -11.69 0.73 11.63
N VAL A 297 -12.26 -0.37 12.11
CA VAL A 297 -11.98 -0.94 13.41
C VAL A 297 -11.45 -2.34 13.20
N GLU A 298 -10.23 -2.57 13.67
CA GLU A 298 -9.57 -3.85 13.60
C GLU A 298 -9.84 -4.60 14.90
N VAL A 299 -10.63 -5.66 14.82
CA VAL A 299 -11.14 -6.43 15.95
C VAL A 299 -10.50 -7.82 15.94
N LYS A 300 -10.15 -8.33 17.12
CA LYS A 300 -9.47 -9.62 17.28
C LYS A 300 -10.43 -10.68 17.81
N VAL A 301 -11.08 -11.41 16.90
CA VAL A 301 -12.13 -12.39 17.24
C VAL A 301 -11.50 -13.76 17.58
N ASP A 302 -11.98 -14.42 18.62
CA ASP A 302 -11.49 -15.74 19.05
C ASP A 302 -11.69 -16.84 17.99
N GLU A 303 -10.80 -17.85 17.95
CA GLU A 303 -10.88 -19.02 17.07
C GLU A 303 -12.22 -19.78 17.19
N THR A 304 -12.85 -19.78 18.37
CA THR A 304 -14.16 -20.43 18.57
C THR A 304 -15.32 -19.69 17.91
N GLU A 305 -15.14 -18.39 17.62
CA GLU A 305 -16.19 -17.49 17.13
C GLU A 305 -16.05 -17.13 15.65
N ILE A 306 -14.84 -17.23 15.11
CA ILE A 306 -14.50 -16.74 13.76
C ILE A 306 -15.27 -17.44 12.62
N ASP A 307 -15.72 -18.68 12.85
CA ASP A 307 -16.50 -19.44 11.87
C ASP A 307 -17.86 -18.79 11.61
N ARG A 308 -18.46 -18.20 12.65
CA ARG A 308 -19.76 -17.52 12.59
C ARG A 308 -19.70 -16.14 11.93
N VAL A 309 -18.51 -15.55 11.84
CA VAL A 309 -18.31 -14.22 11.27
C VAL A 309 -18.14 -14.28 9.75
N ALA A 310 -18.96 -13.50 9.04
CA ALA A 310 -18.96 -13.39 7.58
C ALA A 310 -18.88 -11.92 7.13
N VAL A 311 -18.31 -11.71 5.93
CA VAL A 311 -18.24 -10.38 5.31
C VAL A 311 -19.66 -9.89 4.98
N GLY A 312 -19.94 -8.61 5.25
CA GLY A 312 -21.25 -7.97 5.06
C GLY A 312 -22.19 -8.04 6.28
N GLN A 313 -21.78 -8.69 7.38
CA GLN A 313 -22.55 -8.66 8.63
C GLN A 313 -22.55 -7.26 9.25
N LYS A 314 -23.69 -6.91 9.86
CA LYS A 314 -23.83 -5.64 10.60
C LYS A 314 -23.14 -5.73 11.94
N ALA A 315 -22.42 -4.68 12.32
CA ALA A 315 -21.76 -4.56 13.59
C ALA A 315 -22.13 -3.24 14.26
N LYS A 316 -22.17 -3.24 15.59
CA LYS A 316 -22.23 -2.03 16.40
C LYS A 316 -20.90 -1.85 17.10
N VAL A 317 -20.29 -0.69 16.94
CA VAL A 317 -18.99 -0.37 17.52
C VAL A 317 -19.15 0.70 18.58
N LYS A 318 -18.65 0.41 19.78
CA LYS A 318 -18.57 1.35 20.90
C LYS A 318 -17.11 1.69 21.13
N VAL A 319 -16.79 2.98 21.12
CA VAL A 319 -15.41 3.47 21.35
C VAL A 319 -15.33 3.92 22.80
N ASP A 320 -14.34 3.42 23.55
CA ASP A 320 -14.26 3.62 25.00
C ASP A 320 -14.21 5.11 25.39
N ALA A 321 -13.61 5.95 24.53
CA ALA A 321 -13.51 7.39 24.74
C ALA A 321 -14.84 8.15 24.62
N PHE A 322 -15.87 7.58 23.98
CA PHE A 322 -17.16 8.24 23.70
C PHE A 322 -18.33 7.64 24.51
N GLY A 323 -18.04 6.93 25.60
CA GLY A 323 -19.05 6.38 26.50
C GLY A 323 -20.01 5.43 25.78
N GLU A 324 -21.32 5.64 25.95
CA GLU A 324 -22.40 4.80 25.40
C GLU A 324 -22.75 5.06 23.92
N THR A 325 -21.92 5.81 23.18
CA THR A 325 -22.21 6.10 21.77
C THR A 325 -21.98 4.85 20.91
N GLU A 326 -23.03 4.31 20.32
CA GLU A 326 -22.96 3.21 19.35
C GLU A 326 -22.81 3.76 17.93
N ILE A 327 -21.81 3.28 17.21
CA ILE A 327 -21.55 3.61 15.80
C ILE A 327 -21.88 2.38 14.97
N ASP A 328 -22.67 2.56 13.91
CA ASP A 328 -22.96 1.49 12.98
C ASP A 328 -21.71 1.13 12.17
N GLY A 329 -21.51 -0.17 11.94
CA GLY A 329 -20.42 -0.70 11.14
C GLY A 329 -20.83 -1.92 10.33
N GLU A 330 -20.00 -2.25 9.35
CA GLU A 330 -20.16 -3.43 8.50
C GLU A 330 -18.84 -4.19 8.41
N VAL A 331 -18.90 -5.52 8.50
CA VAL A 331 -17.70 -6.38 8.37
C VAL A 331 -17.19 -6.32 6.93
N LEU A 332 -16.04 -5.66 6.73
CA LEU A 332 -15.41 -5.48 5.42
C LEU A 332 -14.57 -6.71 5.04
N GLN A 333 -13.78 -7.23 5.98
CA GLN A 333 -12.83 -8.30 5.70
C GLN A 333 -12.60 -9.19 6.93
N LYS A 334 -12.46 -10.50 6.67
CA LYS A 334 -11.99 -11.50 7.62
C LYS A 334 -10.62 -12.01 7.18
N THR A 335 -9.60 -11.85 8.03
CA THR A 335 -8.23 -12.29 7.71
C THR A 335 -8.09 -13.77 8.06
N PRO A 336 -7.56 -14.62 7.16
CA PRO A 336 -7.38 -16.05 7.44
C PRO A 336 -6.18 -16.35 8.36
N LEU A 337 -5.36 -15.33 8.65
CA LEU A 337 -4.17 -15.46 9.49
C LEU A 337 -4.54 -15.29 10.97
N ALA A 338 -4.25 -16.32 11.76
CA ALA A 338 -4.33 -16.26 13.21
C ALA A 338 -3.18 -15.41 13.77
N VAL A 339 -3.50 -14.49 14.68
CA VAL A 339 -2.58 -13.67 15.45
C VAL A 339 -2.48 -14.29 16.85
N GLY A 340 -1.26 -14.57 17.31
CA GLY A 340 -1.00 -15.00 18.69
C GLY A 340 -1.12 -13.81 19.66
N LYS A 341 -1.50 -14.09 20.91
CA LYS A 341 -1.71 -13.05 21.94
C LYS A 341 -0.42 -12.33 22.37
N SER A 342 0.76 -12.81 21.98
CA SER A 342 2.03 -12.17 22.32
C SER A 342 3.00 -12.11 21.13
N GLN A 343 3.07 -10.95 20.49
CA GLN A 343 4.33 -10.47 19.91
C GLN A 343 4.79 -9.26 20.70
N THR A 344 5.26 -9.50 21.92
CA THR A 344 6.10 -8.52 22.62
C THR A 344 7.48 -8.51 21.96
N SER A 345 7.67 -7.62 20.99
CA SER A 345 8.99 -7.29 20.45
C SER A 345 9.79 -6.48 21.49
N GLY A 346 10.39 -7.16 22.46
CA GLY A 346 11.26 -6.50 23.45
C GLY A 346 11.86 -7.45 24.47
N GLY A 347 13.13 -7.81 24.29
CA GLY A 347 14.06 -8.23 25.35
C GLY A 347 13.84 -9.59 26.05
N LEU A 348 14.82 -10.48 25.88
CA LEU A 348 15.04 -11.71 26.66
C LEU A 348 13.89 -12.74 26.69
N SER A 349 13.80 -13.48 25.59
CA SER A 349 12.92 -14.64 25.39
C SER A 349 13.15 -15.76 26.42
N THR A 350 12.29 -15.83 27.44
CA THR A 350 11.95 -17.12 28.06
C THR A 350 10.73 -17.66 27.33
N ASN A 351 10.95 -18.65 26.45
CA ASN A 351 9.89 -19.36 25.75
C ASN A 351 9.05 -20.17 26.76
N ILE A 352 8.08 -19.52 27.41
CA ILE A 352 7.02 -20.24 28.11
C ILE A 352 6.07 -20.72 27.03
N ASN A 353 6.01 -22.04 26.80
CA ASN A 353 5.01 -22.69 25.98
C ASN A 353 3.63 -22.60 26.67
N VAL A 354 3.08 -21.39 26.75
CA VAL A 354 1.65 -21.22 27.01
C VAL A 354 0.97 -21.47 25.67
N GLN A 355 0.02 -22.40 25.67
CA GLN A 355 -0.82 -22.67 24.52
C GLN A 355 -1.64 -21.40 24.23
N GLU A 356 -1.13 -20.54 23.34
CA GLU A 356 -1.74 -19.24 23.09
C GLU A 356 -3.10 -19.43 22.42
N ALA A 357 -4.15 -18.81 23.00
CA ALA A 357 -5.42 -18.67 22.33
C ALA A 357 -5.22 -17.84 21.06
N LYS A 358 -5.63 -18.39 19.92
CA LYS A 358 -5.49 -17.76 18.61
C LYS A 358 -6.65 -16.81 18.37
N GLU A 359 -6.34 -15.64 17.85
CA GLU A 359 -7.34 -14.65 17.45
C GLU A 359 -7.24 -14.38 15.95
N PHE A 360 -8.35 -14.05 15.33
CA PHE A 360 -8.43 -13.73 13.92
C PHE A 360 -8.81 -12.26 13.73
N ARG A 361 -8.10 -11.60 12.83
CA ARG A 361 -8.30 -10.18 12.55
C ARG A 361 -9.52 -9.99 11.65
N VAL A 362 -10.51 -9.26 12.15
CA VAL A 362 -11.69 -8.83 11.42
C VAL A 362 -11.69 -7.31 11.30
N VAL A 363 -11.85 -6.80 10.08
CA VAL A 363 -11.90 -5.37 9.80
C VAL A 363 -13.35 -4.96 9.61
N ILE A 364 -13.80 -4.01 10.43
CA ILE A 364 -15.16 -3.45 10.39
C ILE A 364 -15.05 -2.02 9.88
N LYS A 365 -15.76 -1.70 8.80
CA LYS A 365 -15.87 -0.34 8.28
C LYS A 365 -16.97 0.39 9.05
N LEU A 366 -16.66 1.55 9.63
CA LEU A 366 -17.68 2.39 10.25
C LEU A 366 -18.50 3.10 9.17
N VAL A 367 -19.82 3.15 9.35
CA VAL A 367 -20.78 3.77 8.43
C VAL A 367 -21.64 4.80 9.18
N ASN A 368 -22.23 5.74 8.44
CA ASN A 368 -23.11 6.79 8.99
C ASN A 368 -22.47 7.65 10.11
N LEU A 369 -21.18 7.99 10.00
CA LEU A 369 -20.55 8.90 10.95
C LEU A 369 -21.02 10.34 10.70
N THR A 370 -21.25 11.07 11.79
CA THR A 370 -21.36 12.53 11.77
C THR A 370 -19.96 13.15 11.64
N GLU A 371 -19.86 14.33 11.01
CA GLU A 371 -18.56 15.00 10.80
C GLU A 371 -17.82 15.29 12.12
N ASP A 372 -18.54 15.67 13.18
CA ASP A 372 -17.97 15.92 14.50
C ASP A 372 -17.34 14.66 15.10
N LEU A 373 -18.00 13.51 14.91
CA LEU A 373 -17.54 12.23 15.43
C LEU A 373 -16.35 11.74 14.59
N GLN A 374 -16.40 11.86 13.27
CA GLN A 374 -15.28 11.56 12.38
C GLN A 374 -14.02 12.38 12.74
N ASN A 375 -14.17 13.66 13.06
CA ASN A 375 -13.08 14.54 13.47
C ASN A 375 -12.58 14.31 14.90
N SER A 376 -13.35 13.62 15.73
CA SER A 376 -12.97 13.27 17.11
C SER A 376 -12.31 11.91 17.20
N LEU A 377 -12.52 11.04 16.21
CA LEU A 377 -11.86 9.74 16.15
C LEU A 377 -10.35 9.93 15.87
N ARG A 378 -9.53 9.13 16.56
CA ARG A 378 -8.07 9.11 16.47
C ARG A 378 -7.60 7.68 16.24
N PRO A 379 -6.53 7.49 15.45
CA PRO A 379 -5.96 6.16 15.27
C PRO A 379 -5.46 5.61 16.61
N GLY A 380 -5.68 4.32 16.85
CA GLY A 380 -5.24 3.61 18.05
C GLY A 380 -6.20 3.67 19.25
N MET A 381 -7.37 4.28 19.13
CA MET A 381 -8.36 4.20 20.22
C MET A 381 -8.96 2.81 20.35
N SER A 382 -9.14 2.35 21.59
CA SER A 382 -9.82 1.10 21.91
C SER A 382 -11.30 1.17 21.55
N ALA A 383 -11.79 0.10 20.95
CA ALA A 383 -13.19 -0.05 20.59
C ALA A 383 -13.66 -1.49 20.87
N THR A 384 -14.90 -1.61 21.30
CA THR A 384 -15.61 -2.88 21.43
C THR A 384 -16.61 -3.00 20.29
N ALA A 385 -16.51 -4.07 19.50
CA ALA A 385 -17.42 -4.34 18.41
C ALA A 385 -18.34 -5.52 18.74
N THR A 386 -19.63 -5.34 18.49
CA THR A 386 -20.66 -6.38 18.58
C THR A 386 -21.13 -6.71 17.17
N ILE A 387 -20.68 -7.84 16.64
CA ILE A 387 -21.01 -8.30 15.28
C ILE A 387 -22.26 -9.16 15.36
N THR A 388 -23.30 -8.83 14.59
CA THR A 388 -24.50 -9.68 14.47
C THR A 388 -24.23 -10.77 13.43
N THR A 389 -24.09 -12.02 13.87
CA THR A 389 -23.76 -13.14 12.97
C THR A 389 -24.99 -13.68 12.25
N GLU A 390 -26.08 -13.88 12.99
CA GLU A 390 -27.34 -14.38 12.48
C GLU A 390 -28.52 -13.64 13.11
N THR A 391 -29.64 -13.59 12.40
CA THR A 391 -30.87 -12.97 12.85
C THR A 391 -32.03 -13.85 12.45
N ALA A 392 -32.85 -14.26 13.43
CA ALA A 392 -34.07 -15.00 13.18
C ALA A 392 -35.28 -14.20 13.67
N GLN A 393 -36.34 -14.18 12.86
CA GLN A 393 -37.56 -13.41 13.14
C GLN A 393 -38.69 -14.34 13.58
N ASN A 394 -39.55 -13.84 14.47
CA ASN A 394 -40.73 -14.54 14.98
C ASN A 394 -40.40 -15.96 15.50
N VAL A 395 -39.48 -16.04 16.45
CA VAL A 395 -38.95 -17.32 16.94
C VAL A 395 -39.39 -17.66 18.35
N ILE A 396 -39.64 -18.94 18.59
CA ILE A 396 -39.87 -19.47 19.93
C ILE A 396 -38.53 -19.52 20.67
N THR A 397 -38.48 -18.87 21.83
CA THR A 397 -37.26 -18.77 22.63
C THR A 397 -37.44 -19.36 24.02
N VAL A 398 -36.38 -20.02 24.50
CA VAL A 398 -36.27 -20.47 25.88
C VAL A 398 -34.97 -19.94 26.47
N PRO A 399 -34.89 -19.66 27.78
CA PRO A 399 -33.64 -19.26 28.41
C PRO A 399 -32.56 -20.34 28.20
N LEU A 400 -31.28 -19.96 28.02
CA LEU A 400 -30.18 -20.92 27.86
C LEU A 400 -30.14 -21.95 29.00
N GLN A 401 -30.55 -21.53 30.20
CA GLN A 401 -30.60 -22.35 31.40
C GLN A 401 -31.63 -23.48 31.35
N ALA A 402 -32.54 -23.51 30.36
CA ALA A 402 -33.58 -24.54 30.23
C ALA A 402 -33.14 -25.77 29.42
N VAL A 403 -32.08 -25.64 28.60
CA VAL A 403 -31.64 -26.70 27.68
C VAL A 403 -30.65 -27.62 28.37
N VAL A 404 -30.89 -28.92 28.28
CA VAL A 404 -30.01 -29.96 28.81
C VAL A 404 -29.62 -30.96 27.72
N GLU A 405 -28.40 -31.50 27.84
CA GLU A 405 -27.90 -32.56 26.97
C GLU A 405 -27.91 -33.89 27.71
N LYS A 406 -28.74 -34.84 27.24
CA LYS A 406 -28.80 -36.18 27.79
C LYS A 406 -28.02 -37.14 26.90
N ARG A 407 -26.98 -37.76 27.45
CA ARG A 407 -26.33 -38.91 26.79
C ARG A 407 -27.21 -40.14 26.94
N PRO A 408 -27.44 -40.93 25.88
CA PRO A 408 -28.02 -42.25 26.02
C PRO A 408 -27.09 -43.07 26.93
N GLU A 409 -27.62 -43.61 28.03
CA GLU A 409 -26.87 -44.56 28.86
C GLU A 409 -26.54 -45.77 27.98
N ALA A 410 -25.26 -45.93 27.64
CA ALA A 410 -24.77 -47.15 27.05
C ALA A 410 -24.98 -48.26 28.08
N SER A 411 -25.87 -49.20 27.75
CA SER A 411 -26.11 -50.43 28.50
C SER A 411 -24.79 -51.09 28.86
N ALA A 412 -24.46 -51.06 30.15
CA ALA A 412 -23.23 -51.61 30.70
C ALA A 412 -23.30 -53.15 30.67
N SER A 413 -22.41 -53.78 29.89
CA SER A 413 -22.03 -55.19 30.10
C SER A 413 -20.87 -55.23 31.09
N PRO A 414 -20.91 -56.05 32.15
CA PRO A 414 -19.85 -56.12 33.15
C PRO A 414 -18.76 -57.13 32.75
N GLY A 415 -17.51 -56.79 33.06
CA GLY A 415 -16.43 -57.77 33.25
C GLY A 415 -15.20 -57.58 32.37
N SER A 416 -14.13 -57.04 32.95
CA SER A 416 -12.81 -57.70 33.05
C SER A 416 -11.77 -56.67 33.47
N GLU A 417 -11.50 -56.59 34.78
CA GLU A 417 -10.26 -56.05 35.31
C GLU A 417 -9.09 -56.94 34.87
N GLY A 418 -7.97 -56.34 34.50
CA GLY A 418 -6.83 -57.07 33.96
C GLY A 418 -5.57 -56.23 33.74
N ASN A 419 -4.99 -55.79 34.85
CA ASN A 419 -3.57 -55.62 35.11
C ASN A 419 -2.77 -54.45 34.48
N SER A 420 -1.86 -53.97 35.34
CA SER A 420 -0.92 -52.87 35.25
C SER A 420 0.26 -53.08 34.31
N GLY A 421 0.84 -51.97 33.85
CA GLY A 421 2.29 -51.80 33.77
C GLY A 421 2.86 -51.49 32.39
N GLU A 422 3.75 -50.50 32.37
CA GLU A 422 4.85 -50.27 31.43
C GLU A 422 4.61 -49.39 30.18
N GLN A 423 5.23 -48.20 30.24
CA GLN A 423 5.79 -47.50 29.07
C GLN A 423 7.03 -48.26 28.58
N PRO A 424 7.28 -48.25 27.25
CA PRO A 424 8.49 -47.57 26.80
C PRO A 424 8.30 -46.66 25.58
N GLN A 425 9.25 -45.73 25.47
CA GLN A 425 9.48 -44.80 24.36
C GLN A 425 9.83 -45.50 23.04
N GLY A 426 9.57 -44.81 21.93
CA GLY A 426 10.48 -44.83 20.78
C GLY A 426 9.86 -44.98 19.39
N GLY A 427 9.83 -43.87 18.63
CA GLY A 427 10.22 -43.80 17.21
C GLY A 427 9.29 -44.39 16.12
N PRO A 428 9.39 -43.90 14.86
CA PRO A 428 8.31 -43.92 13.89
C PRO A 428 8.48 -45.00 12.80
N ALA A 429 7.37 -45.58 12.32
CA ALA A 429 7.31 -46.19 10.99
C ALA A 429 5.86 -46.45 10.55
N ALA A 430 5.68 -46.40 9.24
CA ALA A 430 4.43 -46.29 8.50
C ALA A 430 3.71 -47.61 8.23
N ALA A 431 2.42 -47.46 7.89
CA ALA A 431 1.61 -48.22 6.93
C ALA A 431 1.44 -49.73 7.12
N ASN A 432 0.20 -50.19 7.37
CA ASN A 432 -0.72 -50.56 6.30
C ASN A 432 -2.10 -51.03 6.82
N ASN A 433 -3.12 -50.67 6.04
CA ASN A 433 -4.40 -51.35 5.76
C ASN A 433 -5.21 -52.03 6.87
N GLY A 434 -6.47 -51.59 6.99
CA GLY A 434 -7.56 -52.38 7.56
C GLY A 434 -8.81 -51.52 7.74
N GLY A 435 -9.77 -51.62 6.82
CA GLY A 435 -11.06 -50.97 6.98
C GLY A 435 -11.85 -51.61 8.13
N GLU A 436 -12.23 -50.81 9.12
CA GLU A 436 -13.24 -51.18 10.10
C GLU A 436 -14.11 -49.95 10.44
N GLY A 437 -15.42 -50.19 10.41
CA GLY A 437 -16.45 -49.16 10.52
C GLY A 437 -16.36 -48.35 11.81
N ARG A 438 -16.50 -47.03 11.66
CA ARG A 438 -16.81 -46.12 12.77
C ARG A 438 -18.11 -46.58 13.43
N ARG A 439 -18.02 -47.34 14.51
CA ARG A 439 -19.12 -47.52 15.47
C ARG A 439 -19.48 -46.13 15.98
N GLY A 440 -20.65 -45.65 15.57
CA GLY A 440 -21.20 -44.38 15.99
C GLY A 440 -21.25 -44.30 17.51
N ARG A 441 -20.59 -43.30 18.10
CA ARG A 441 -20.86 -42.91 19.48
C ARG A 441 -22.34 -42.50 19.56
N PRO A 442 -23.10 -42.91 20.59
CA PRO A 442 -24.47 -42.46 20.77
C PRO A 442 -24.49 -40.93 20.88
N GLN A 443 -25.19 -40.27 19.97
CA GLN A 443 -25.32 -38.80 19.96
C GLN A 443 -26.12 -38.37 21.20
N ALA A 444 -25.60 -37.37 21.92
CA ALA A 444 -26.33 -36.73 23.00
C ALA A 444 -27.56 -36.02 22.43
N VAL A 445 -28.73 -36.24 23.04
CA VAL A 445 -29.98 -35.61 22.62
C VAL A 445 -30.21 -34.37 23.47
N LYS A 446 -30.34 -33.21 22.82
CA LYS A 446 -30.74 -31.95 23.45
C LYS A 446 -32.23 -31.98 23.74
N GLY A 447 -32.62 -31.53 24.93
CA GLY A 447 -34.01 -31.48 25.35
C GLY A 447 -34.26 -30.41 26.42
N VAL A 448 -35.52 -30.12 26.65
CA VAL A 448 -35.99 -29.19 27.69
C VAL A 448 -37.00 -29.92 28.56
N TYR A 449 -36.98 -29.65 29.86
CA TYR A 449 -38.02 -30.15 30.75
C TYR A 449 -39.23 -29.21 30.75
N VAL A 450 -40.38 -29.74 30.35
CA VAL A 450 -41.68 -29.04 30.42
C VAL A 450 -42.38 -29.44 31.71
N LEU A 451 -42.99 -28.49 32.38
CA LEU A 451 -43.81 -28.74 33.56
C LEU A 451 -45.21 -29.20 33.14
N ASP A 452 -45.56 -30.44 33.47
CA ASP A 452 -46.89 -31.02 33.24
C ASP A 452 -47.53 -31.29 34.62
N GLY A 453 -48.26 -30.29 35.13
CA GLY A 453 -48.76 -30.26 36.52
C GLY A 453 -47.63 -30.04 37.54
N ASN A 454 -47.34 -31.07 38.35
CA ASN A 454 -46.22 -31.08 39.32
C ASN A 454 -45.06 -32.00 38.89
N LYS A 455 -45.07 -32.50 37.65
CA LYS A 455 -44.05 -33.44 37.16
C LYS A 455 -43.23 -32.85 36.02
N ALA A 456 -41.95 -33.18 36.00
CA ALA A 456 -41.06 -32.80 34.92
C ALA A 456 -41.13 -33.80 33.75
N LYS A 457 -41.45 -33.32 32.56
CA LYS A 457 -41.47 -34.12 31.33
C LYS A 457 -40.34 -33.71 30.42
N PHE A 458 -39.47 -34.65 30.06
CA PHE A 458 -38.38 -34.38 29.11
C PHE A 458 -38.94 -34.33 27.69
N VAL A 459 -38.77 -33.19 27.02
CA VAL A 459 -39.16 -33.01 25.62
C VAL A 459 -37.88 -32.82 24.80
N PRO A 460 -37.57 -33.73 23.85
CA PRO A 460 -36.45 -33.52 22.94
C PRO A 460 -36.75 -32.30 22.06
N VAL A 461 -35.78 -31.40 21.92
CA VAL A 461 -35.92 -30.17 21.13
C VAL A 461 -34.78 -30.02 20.16
N GLU A 462 -35.10 -29.43 19.01
CA GLU A 462 -34.08 -28.95 18.08
C GLU A 462 -33.80 -27.47 18.35
N THR A 463 -32.52 -27.14 18.53
CA THR A 463 -32.07 -25.79 18.85
C THR A 463 -31.54 -25.10 17.60
N GLY A 464 -31.95 -23.85 17.38
CA GLY A 464 -31.43 -22.97 16.33
C GLY A 464 -30.39 -22.00 16.88
N ILE A 465 -30.50 -20.72 16.50
CA ILE A 465 -29.57 -19.67 16.91
C ILE A 465 -29.59 -19.45 18.42
N THR A 466 -28.44 -19.10 18.98
CA THR A 466 -28.30 -18.75 20.40
C THR A 466 -28.06 -17.25 20.51
N GLY A 467 -28.91 -16.54 21.24
CA GLY A 467 -28.69 -15.15 21.62
C GLY A 467 -28.05 -15.04 23.02
N ASP A 468 -27.92 -13.82 23.54
CA ASP A 468 -27.19 -13.56 24.78
C ASP A 468 -27.75 -14.26 26.03
N SER A 469 -29.08 -14.43 26.11
CA SER A 469 -29.75 -15.07 27.26
C SER A 469 -30.78 -16.14 26.89
N ASP A 470 -31.12 -16.25 25.61
CA ASP A 470 -32.12 -17.19 25.11
C ASP A 470 -31.64 -17.93 23.87
N ILE A 471 -32.18 -19.13 23.67
CA ILE A 471 -31.90 -19.99 22.53
C ILE A 471 -33.19 -20.24 21.76
N GLN A 472 -33.08 -20.22 20.43
CA GLN A 472 -34.17 -20.54 19.52
C GLN A 472 -34.48 -22.03 19.59
N ILE A 473 -35.76 -22.36 19.64
CA ILE A 473 -36.27 -23.73 19.47
C ILE A 473 -36.98 -23.82 18.12
N THR A 474 -36.48 -24.67 17.22
CA THR A 474 -37.06 -24.86 15.88
C THR A 474 -38.15 -25.93 15.88
N SER A 475 -38.05 -26.93 16.77
CA SER A 475 -39.02 -28.02 16.88
C SER A 475 -39.08 -28.57 18.31
N GLY A 476 -40.26 -29.03 18.72
CA GLY A 476 -40.49 -29.75 19.98
C GLY A 476 -41.28 -28.98 21.05
N LEU A 477 -41.39 -27.64 20.96
CA LEU A 477 -42.13 -26.82 21.93
C LEU A 477 -43.15 -25.90 21.25
N SER A 478 -44.20 -25.55 21.99
CA SER A 478 -45.23 -24.60 21.58
C SER A 478 -45.24 -23.37 22.48
N GLU A 479 -45.68 -22.23 21.94
CA GLU A 479 -45.82 -20.99 22.68
C GLU A 479 -46.74 -21.16 23.91
N GLY A 480 -46.35 -20.59 25.05
CA GLY A 480 -47.11 -20.65 26.30
C GLY A 480 -46.81 -21.85 27.20
N GLN A 481 -45.99 -22.82 26.77
CA GLN A 481 -45.58 -23.94 27.63
C GLN A 481 -44.66 -23.46 28.77
N GLU A 482 -44.82 -24.03 29.96
CA GLU A 482 -43.96 -23.75 31.11
C GLU A 482 -42.73 -24.67 31.08
N VAL A 483 -41.56 -24.09 30.82
CA VAL A 483 -40.27 -24.81 30.83
C VAL A 483 -39.54 -24.62 32.15
N ILE A 484 -38.94 -25.70 32.63
CA ILE A 484 -38.18 -25.73 33.86
C ILE A 484 -36.80 -25.10 33.60
N THR A 485 -36.43 -24.13 34.42
CA THR A 485 -35.16 -23.39 34.40
C THR A 485 -34.45 -23.56 35.74
N GLY A 486 -33.12 -23.60 35.72
CA GLY A 486 -32.35 -23.66 36.97
C GLY A 486 -30.89 -24.01 36.76
N PRO A 487 -30.11 -24.14 37.86
CA PRO A 487 -28.74 -24.59 37.79
C PRO A 487 -28.63 -25.93 37.05
N SER A 488 -27.67 -26.04 36.13
CA SER A 488 -27.45 -27.24 35.31
C SER A 488 -27.30 -28.53 36.12
N ARG A 489 -26.81 -28.43 37.37
CA ARG A 489 -26.71 -29.55 38.31
C ARG A 489 -28.07 -30.19 38.62
N ILE A 490 -29.12 -29.39 38.80
CA ILE A 490 -30.46 -29.87 39.16
C ILE A 490 -31.15 -30.46 37.92
N LEU A 491 -31.02 -29.78 36.78
CA LEU A 491 -31.63 -30.23 35.53
C LEU A 491 -30.98 -31.50 34.98
N ASN A 492 -29.68 -31.72 35.22
CA ASN A 492 -28.98 -32.94 34.82
C ASN A 492 -29.30 -34.16 35.71
N THR A 493 -29.73 -33.94 36.95
CA THR A 493 -30.14 -35.02 37.87
C THR A 493 -31.63 -35.34 37.79
N LEU A 494 -32.43 -34.44 37.23
CA LEU A 494 -33.86 -34.64 37.00
C LEU A 494 -34.11 -35.82 36.05
N LYS A 495 -35.10 -36.64 36.38
CA LYS A 495 -35.61 -37.71 35.51
C LYS A 495 -37.03 -37.41 35.06
N GLU A 496 -37.41 -38.03 33.96
CA GLU A 496 -38.77 -37.94 33.46
C GLU A 496 -39.76 -38.48 34.51
N GLY A 497 -40.74 -37.66 34.88
CA GLY A 497 -41.76 -37.99 35.87
C GLY A 497 -41.45 -37.56 37.31
N ASP A 498 -40.28 -36.97 37.57
CA ASP A 498 -39.92 -36.47 38.91
C ASP A 498 -40.87 -35.35 39.36
N VAL A 499 -41.27 -35.41 40.63
CA VAL A 499 -42.12 -34.40 41.25
C VAL A 499 -41.26 -33.19 41.61
N VAL A 500 -41.54 -32.05 41.00
CA VAL A 500 -40.82 -30.80 41.21
C VAL A 500 -41.71 -29.79 41.90
N LYS A 501 -41.12 -28.97 42.78
CA LYS A 501 -41.83 -27.87 43.43
C LYS A 501 -41.48 -26.57 42.72
N LYS A 502 -42.49 -25.81 42.28
CA LYS A 502 -42.29 -24.50 41.66
C LYS A 502 -41.73 -23.54 42.69
N GLN A 503 -40.58 -22.94 42.38
CA GLN A 503 -40.02 -21.87 43.19
C GLN A 503 -40.87 -20.61 42.99
N GLU A 504 -41.54 -20.14 44.04
CA GLU A 504 -42.21 -18.84 43.99
C GLU A 504 -41.15 -17.74 43.98
N ARG A 505 -41.00 -17.07 42.84
CA ARG A 505 -40.05 -15.98 42.65
C ARG A 505 -40.53 -14.78 43.48
N GLY A 506 -39.94 -14.57 44.66
CA GLY A 506 -40.08 -13.32 45.39
C GLY A 506 -39.63 -12.15 44.51
N THR A 507 -40.49 -11.14 44.36
CA THR A 507 -40.17 -9.84 43.75
C THR A 507 -38.96 -9.21 44.43
N GLY A 508 -37.77 -9.43 43.85
CA GLY A 508 -36.51 -8.83 44.28
C GLY A 508 -36.32 -7.46 43.62
N GLY A 509 -36.19 -6.43 44.45
CA GLY A 509 -36.02 -5.04 44.05
C GLY A 509 -34.79 -4.78 43.21
N ALA A 510 -34.91 -3.76 42.36
CA ALA A 510 -33.81 -3.11 41.68
C ALA A 510 -32.76 -2.68 42.71
N ASN A 511 -31.57 -3.29 42.64
CA ASN A 511 -30.38 -2.73 43.26
C ASN A 511 -29.53 -2.12 42.15
N SER A 512 -29.64 -0.80 42.02
CA SER A 512 -28.68 0.06 41.34
C SER A 512 -27.36 0.00 42.10
N GLY A 513 -26.47 -0.91 41.69
CA GLY A 513 -25.08 -0.90 42.10
C GLY A 513 -24.29 -0.02 41.14
N GLY A 514 -24.21 1.27 41.46
CA GLY A 514 -23.15 2.10 40.92
C GLY A 514 -21.83 1.71 41.56
N GLN A 515 -20.85 1.41 40.72
CA GLN A 515 -19.45 1.83 40.88
C GLN A 515 -18.78 1.79 39.52
#